data_AF-A0A7X3HT83-F1
#
_entry.id   AF-A0A7X3HT83-F1
#
_cell.length_a   1.000
_cell.length_b   1.000
_cell.length_c   1.000
_cell.angle_alpha   90.00
_cell.angle_beta   90.00
_cell.angle_gamma   90.00
#
_symmetry.space_group_name_H-M   'P 1'
#
loop_
_entity.id
_entity.type
_entity.pdbx_description
1 polymer ?
#
loop_
_entity_poly.entity_id
_entity_poly.type
_entity_poly.pdbx_seq_one_letter_code
_entity_poly.pdbx_strand_id
1 'polypeptide(L)'
;MRLADFIQQNTGRILEEWEEFATGLLPAARNLGSRTLRDHAPQILQAVAKDISTAQTSDTQSEKSMGRHPKVLDSSETAAQTHALMRARDGFNINQMVAEYRALRASVLRLWLGDCYPDSPNLDDMIRFNEAIDQAVAESVSLFDAQVEQARNLLLGMLGHDMRSPLQTILATASYLAALNAGEKVSEAAGRLIRSGVSMNSLLEDLCDFNRTRLGLGINVIPDEVDLTDVVADVVEQLRAAHPDRGIDLQILGNVKGVWDGGRLQQVITNLVLNALRYGAPDKSVCVIVTGDDAEIRLEVRNSGPAIDRLTLERIFDPLWRGPDQTNRHSAGLGLGLYIASEIAKAHHGSIKARSDQAETSFEVRLPRPL
;
A
#
# COMPACT_ATOMS: atom_id res chain seq x y z
N MET A 1 -45.45 -9.88 -16.11
CA MET A 1 -44.46 -10.97 -15.87
C MET A 1 -43.54 -10.59 -14.70
N ARG A 2 -43.10 -11.53 -13.84
CA ARG A 2 -42.10 -11.27 -12.79
C ARG A 2 -40.74 -10.90 -13.41
N LEU A 3 -39.97 -10.05 -12.75
CA LEU A 3 -38.70 -9.53 -13.30
C LEU A 3 -37.65 -10.64 -13.47
N ALA A 4 -37.59 -11.61 -12.54
CA ALA A 4 -36.66 -12.73 -12.64
C ALA A 4 -36.89 -13.57 -13.92
N ASP A 5 -38.15 -13.88 -14.23
CA ASP A 5 -38.52 -14.63 -15.44
C ASP A 5 -38.20 -13.83 -16.70
N PHE A 6 -38.48 -12.52 -16.67
CA PHE A 6 -38.15 -11.62 -17.77
C PHE A 6 -36.65 -11.63 -18.08
N ILE A 7 -35.79 -11.50 -17.06
CA ILE A 7 -34.32 -11.50 -17.24
C ILE A 7 -33.85 -12.81 -17.86
N GLN A 8 -34.37 -13.96 -17.39
CA GLN A 8 -33.99 -15.28 -17.90
C GLN A 8 -34.39 -15.46 -19.37
N GLN A 9 -35.59 -15.01 -19.75
CA GLN A 9 -36.10 -15.14 -21.12
C GLN A 9 -35.48 -14.14 -22.09
N ASN A 10 -35.04 -12.97 -21.61
CA ASN A 10 -34.60 -11.85 -22.45
C ASN A 10 -33.10 -11.51 -22.32
N THR A 11 -32.27 -12.40 -21.75
CA THR A 11 -30.84 -12.15 -21.53
C THR A 11 -30.11 -11.69 -22.79
N GLY A 12 -30.37 -12.32 -23.96
CA GLY A 12 -29.73 -11.92 -25.22
C GLY A 12 -30.01 -10.47 -25.61
N ARG A 13 -31.29 -10.06 -25.54
CA ARG A 13 -31.75 -8.69 -25.86
C ARG A 13 -31.21 -7.66 -24.89
N ILE A 14 -31.15 -7.99 -23.59
CA ILE A 14 -30.57 -7.12 -22.56
C ILE A 14 -29.09 -6.87 -22.85
N LEU A 15 -28.35 -7.93 -23.21
CA LEU A 15 -26.91 -7.84 -23.48
C LEU A 15 -26.58 -7.11 -24.78
N GLU A 16 -27.44 -7.19 -25.79
CA GLU A 16 -27.31 -6.38 -27.02
C GLU A 16 -27.39 -4.89 -26.71
N GLU A 17 -28.42 -4.46 -25.96
CA GLU A 17 -28.60 -3.06 -25.57
C GLU A 17 -27.46 -2.56 -24.66
N TRP A 18 -26.99 -3.43 -23.76
CA TRP A 18 -25.88 -3.12 -22.89
C TRP A 18 -24.55 -2.99 -23.64
N GLU A 19 -24.29 -3.83 -24.64
CA GLU A 19 -23.09 -3.75 -25.47
C GLU A 19 -23.03 -2.44 -26.25
N GLU A 20 -24.15 -1.98 -26.82
CA GLU A 20 -24.23 -0.67 -27.49
C GLU A 20 -23.76 0.47 -26.57
N PHE A 21 -24.10 0.40 -25.28
CA PHE A 21 -23.58 1.36 -24.31
C PHE A 21 -22.10 1.13 -24.00
N ALA A 22 -21.68 -0.11 -23.75
CA ALA A 22 -20.32 -0.45 -23.32
C ALA A 22 -19.27 -0.09 -24.38
N THR A 23 -19.60 -0.21 -25.67
CA THR A 23 -18.72 0.23 -26.78
C THR A 23 -18.40 1.73 -26.74
N GLY A 24 -19.24 2.55 -26.09
CA GLY A 24 -19.03 3.98 -25.90
C GLY A 24 -18.02 4.36 -24.80
N LEU A 25 -17.56 3.41 -23.98
CA LEU A 25 -16.67 3.66 -22.83
C LEU A 25 -15.19 3.79 -23.26
N LEU A 26 -14.88 4.86 -24.00
CA LEU A 26 -13.54 5.16 -24.46
C LEU A 26 -12.64 5.74 -23.35
N PRO A 27 -11.30 5.50 -23.39
CA PRO A 27 -10.57 4.75 -24.42
C PRO A 27 -10.57 3.23 -24.23
N ALA A 28 -10.99 2.71 -23.08
CA ALA A 28 -10.82 1.32 -22.68
C ALA A 28 -11.55 0.33 -23.62
N ALA A 29 -12.77 0.67 -24.06
CA ALA A 29 -13.55 -0.17 -24.96
C ALA A 29 -13.06 -0.18 -26.43
N ARG A 30 -12.06 0.64 -26.81
CA ARG A 30 -11.69 0.87 -28.22
C ARG A 30 -11.32 -0.40 -28.99
N ASN A 31 -10.69 -1.36 -28.33
CA ASN A 31 -10.15 -2.57 -28.95
C ASN A 31 -10.85 -3.85 -28.49
N LEU A 32 -11.93 -3.74 -27.71
CA LEU A 32 -12.65 -4.90 -27.20
C LEU A 32 -13.69 -5.40 -28.20
N GLY A 33 -13.65 -6.70 -28.50
CA GLY A 33 -14.68 -7.35 -29.30
C GLY A 33 -15.93 -7.66 -28.48
N SER A 34 -17.05 -7.91 -29.16
CA SER A 34 -18.36 -8.20 -28.56
C SER A 34 -18.33 -9.28 -27.46
N ARG A 35 -17.55 -10.36 -27.67
CA ARG A 35 -17.39 -11.42 -26.65
C ARG A 35 -16.74 -10.93 -25.36
N THR A 36 -15.72 -10.08 -25.45
CA THR A 36 -15.00 -9.52 -24.29
C THR A 36 -15.79 -8.41 -23.62
N LEU A 37 -16.62 -7.70 -24.38
CA LEU A 37 -17.59 -6.78 -23.81
C LEU A 37 -18.63 -7.59 -23.02
N ARG A 38 -19.35 -8.54 -23.64
CA ARG A 38 -20.43 -9.32 -23.01
C ARG A 38 -19.98 -10.21 -21.85
N ASP A 39 -18.82 -10.85 -21.97
CA ASP A 39 -18.09 -11.57 -20.92
C ASP A 39 -18.97 -12.14 -19.77
N HIS A 40 -18.84 -11.63 -18.53
CA HIS A 40 -19.55 -12.11 -17.33
C HIS A 40 -20.93 -11.48 -17.10
N ALA A 41 -21.38 -10.57 -17.98
CA ALA A 41 -22.68 -9.92 -17.86
C ALA A 41 -23.87 -10.92 -17.87
N PRO A 42 -23.89 -12.02 -18.65
CA PRO A 42 -24.91 -13.06 -18.52
C PRO A 42 -24.98 -13.68 -17.12
N GLN A 43 -23.83 -13.98 -16.52
CA GLN A 43 -23.72 -14.60 -15.20
C GLN A 43 -24.14 -13.63 -14.10
N ILE A 44 -23.85 -12.33 -14.25
CA ILE A 44 -24.38 -11.28 -13.38
C ILE A 44 -25.91 -11.25 -13.45
N LEU A 45 -26.49 -11.24 -14.66
CA LEU A 45 -27.95 -11.26 -14.83
C LEU A 45 -28.59 -12.52 -14.25
N GLN A 46 -27.96 -13.69 -14.42
CA GLN A 46 -28.42 -14.95 -13.81
C GLN A 46 -28.36 -14.91 -12.28
N ALA A 47 -27.29 -14.38 -11.70
CA ALA A 47 -27.15 -14.22 -10.26
C ALA A 47 -28.23 -13.29 -9.70
N VAL A 48 -28.48 -12.17 -10.37
CA VAL A 48 -29.52 -11.21 -10.01
C VAL A 48 -30.92 -11.83 -10.13
N ALA A 49 -31.23 -12.53 -11.22
CA ALA A 49 -32.53 -13.21 -11.37
C ALA A 49 -32.75 -14.29 -10.29
N LYS A 50 -31.70 -15.02 -9.93
CA LYS A 50 -31.74 -16.00 -8.83
C LYS A 50 -32.01 -15.32 -7.49
N ASP A 51 -31.36 -14.19 -7.22
CA ASP A 51 -31.54 -13.44 -5.98
C ASP A 51 -33.00 -12.94 -5.82
N ILE A 52 -33.56 -12.35 -6.88
CA ILE A 52 -34.96 -11.88 -6.90
C ILE A 52 -35.94 -13.02 -6.56
N SER A 53 -35.72 -14.22 -7.13
CA SER A 53 -36.58 -15.39 -6.91
C SER A 53 -36.40 -16.10 -5.56
N THR A 54 -35.37 -15.74 -4.78
CA THR A 54 -35.08 -16.41 -3.51
C THR A 54 -35.95 -15.85 -2.38
N ALA A 55 -36.52 -16.71 -1.55
CA ALA A 55 -37.28 -16.27 -0.37
C ALA A 55 -36.34 -15.58 0.64
N GLN A 56 -36.75 -14.42 1.15
CA GLN A 56 -35.97 -13.62 2.10
C GLN A 56 -36.86 -13.10 3.23
N THR A 57 -36.31 -12.99 4.43
CA THR A 57 -36.98 -12.35 5.58
C THR A 57 -36.71 -10.84 5.58
N SER A 58 -37.55 -10.07 6.27
CA SER A 58 -37.37 -8.62 6.44
C SER A 58 -36.00 -8.26 7.01
N ASP A 59 -35.47 -9.08 7.94
CA ASP A 59 -34.16 -8.86 8.54
C ASP A 59 -33.04 -9.05 7.51
N THR A 60 -33.09 -10.14 6.73
CA THR A 60 -32.10 -10.38 5.67
C THR A 60 -32.13 -9.32 4.57
N GLN A 61 -33.31 -8.75 4.28
CA GLN A 61 -33.46 -7.65 3.34
C GLN A 61 -32.86 -6.35 3.91
N SER A 62 -33.11 -6.06 5.19
CA SER A 62 -32.52 -4.90 5.87
C SER A 62 -30.99 -4.99 5.92
N GLU A 63 -30.42 -6.13 6.28
CA GLU A 63 -28.97 -6.33 6.31
C GLU A 63 -28.32 -6.17 4.93
N LYS A 64 -28.94 -6.74 3.89
CA LYS A 64 -28.56 -6.53 2.48
C LYS A 64 -28.53 -5.05 2.10
N SER A 65 -29.58 -4.30 2.44
CA SER A 65 -29.68 -2.87 2.14
C SER A 65 -28.57 -2.04 2.83
N MET A 66 -28.02 -2.54 3.94
CA MET A 66 -26.89 -1.93 4.66
C MET A 66 -25.51 -2.41 4.19
N GLY A 67 -25.45 -3.27 3.16
CA GLY A 67 -24.21 -3.89 2.67
C GLY A 67 -23.60 -4.90 3.63
N ARG A 68 -24.37 -5.41 4.60
CA ARG A 68 -23.93 -6.38 5.62
C ARG A 68 -24.39 -7.78 5.23
N HIS A 69 -23.70 -8.40 4.29
CA HIS A 69 -24.04 -9.75 3.82
C HIS A 69 -23.00 -10.75 4.31
N PRO A 70 -23.38 -11.96 4.77
CA PRO A 70 -22.42 -13.03 5.06
C PRO A 70 -21.56 -13.32 3.83
N LYS A 71 -20.25 -13.06 3.93
CA LYS A 71 -19.28 -13.60 2.96
C LYS A 71 -19.38 -15.12 3.03
N VAL A 72 -19.78 -15.75 1.93
CA VAL A 72 -19.70 -17.21 1.81
C VAL A 72 -18.21 -17.56 1.83
N LEU A 73 -17.75 -18.11 2.96
CA LEU A 73 -16.32 -18.33 3.26
C LEU A 73 -15.60 -19.32 2.33
N ASP A 74 -16.32 -19.95 1.38
CA ASP A 74 -15.82 -21.04 0.53
C ASP A 74 -16.29 -20.98 -0.94
N SER A 75 -16.85 -19.86 -1.42
CA SER A 75 -17.26 -19.75 -2.84
C SER A 75 -16.16 -19.20 -3.73
N SER A 76 -16.06 -19.72 -4.96
CA SER A 76 -15.37 -19.07 -6.08
C SER A 76 -15.79 -17.61 -6.23
N GLU A 77 -14.95 -16.77 -6.83
CA GLU A 77 -15.28 -15.37 -7.17
C GLU A 77 -16.69 -15.26 -7.77
N THR A 78 -17.45 -14.26 -7.33
CA THR A 78 -18.79 -13.98 -7.90
C THR A 78 -18.66 -13.50 -9.34
N ALA A 79 -19.72 -13.60 -10.14
CA ALA A 79 -19.70 -13.08 -11.51
C ALA A 79 -19.37 -11.58 -11.56
N ALA A 80 -19.82 -10.80 -10.57
CA ALA A 80 -19.51 -9.38 -10.43
C ALA A 80 -18.04 -9.14 -10.08
N GLN A 81 -17.46 -9.98 -9.22
CA GLN A 81 -16.03 -9.99 -8.90
C GLN A 81 -15.20 -10.32 -10.15
N THR A 82 -15.49 -11.41 -10.84
CA THR A 82 -14.74 -11.78 -12.05
C THR A 82 -14.87 -10.71 -13.15
N HIS A 83 -16.04 -10.11 -13.34
CA HIS A 83 -16.23 -8.96 -14.24
C HIS A 83 -15.30 -7.79 -13.89
N ALA A 84 -15.24 -7.42 -12.60
CA ALA A 84 -14.37 -6.34 -12.12
C ALA A 84 -12.88 -6.62 -12.38
N LEU A 85 -12.44 -7.86 -12.14
CA LEU A 85 -11.06 -8.30 -12.40
C LEU A 85 -10.70 -8.15 -13.88
N MET A 86 -11.59 -8.56 -14.79
CA MET A 86 -11.35 -8.43 -16.22
C MET A 86 -11.31 -6.98 -16.67
N ARG A 87 -12.21 -6.13 -16.17
CA ARG A 87 -12.20 -4.69 -16.48
C ARG A 87 -10.94 -3.98 -15.99
N ALA A 88 -10.43 -4.33 -14.81
CA ALA A 88 -9.15 -3.82 -14.34
C ALA A 88 -7.99 -4.19 -15.28
N ARG A 89 -7.98 -5.43 -15.80
CA ARG A 89 -6.97 -5.92 -16.76
C ARG A 89 -7.08 -5.26 -18.13
N ASP A 90 -8.31 -4.98 -18.57
CA ASP A 90 -8.59 -4.31 -19.85
C ASP A 90 -8.38 -2.78 -19.81
N GLY A 91 -7.94 -2.24 -18.66
CA GLY A 91 -7.60 -0.82 -18.50
C GLY A 91 -8.80 0.10 -18.33
N PHE A 92 -9.93 -0.42 -17.90
CA PHE A 92 -11.06 0.42 -17.48
C PHE A 92 -10.66 1.19 -16.23
N ASN A 93 -11.26 2.36 -16.03
CA ASN A 93 -11.29 3.00 -14.72
C ASN A 93 -12.59 2.68 -13.98
N ILE A 94 -12.61 2.96 -12.67
CA ILE A 94 -13.74 2.64 -11.81
C ILE A 94 -15.06 3.30 -12.26
N ASN A 95 -14.99 4.52 -12.82
CA ASN A 95 -16.17 5.23 -13.29
C ASN A 95 -16.77 4.57 -14.53
N GLN A 96 -15.94 4.03 -15.42
CA GLN A 96 -16.39 3.27 -16.59
C GLN A 96 -17.04 1.96 -16.17
N MET A 97 -16.44 1.22 -15.22
CA MET A 97 -17.03 -0.01 -14.67
C MET A 97 -18.40 0.27 -14.02
N VAL A 98 -18.52 1.29 -13.17
CA VAL A 98 -19.80 1.67 -12.56
C VAL A 98 -20.81 2.14 -13.61
N ALA A 99 -20.37 2.76 -14.71
CA ALA A 99 -21.24 3.13 -15.81
C ALA A 99 -21.86 1.89 -16.50
N GLU A 100 -21.12 0.78 -16.63
CA GLU A 100 -21.66 -0.47 -17.19
C GLU A 100 -22.83 -1.01 -16.36
N TYR A 101 -22.74 -0.98 -15.02
CA TYR A 101 -23.84 -1.40 -14.14
C TYR A 101 -25.04 -0.45 -14.23
N ARG A 102 -24.79 0.87 -14.32
CA ARG A 102 -25.87 1.85 -14.51
C ARG A 102 -26.62 1.62 -15.82
N ALA A 103 -25.91 1.32 -16.90
CA ALA A 103 -26.50 1.01 -18.19
C ALA A 103 -27.28 -0.32 -18.14
N LEU A 104 -26.69 -1.38 -17.57
CA LEU A 104 -27.36 -2.67 -17.41
C LEU A 104 -28.68 -2.53 -16.64
N ARG A 105 -28.67 -1.79 -15.53
CA ARG A 105 -29.86 -1.50 -14.72
C ARG A 105 -30.93 -0.77 -15.54
N ALA A 106 -30.52 0.27 -16.29
CA ALA A 106 -31.45 1.03 -17.13
C ALA A 106 -32.07 0.16 -18.24
N SER A 107 -31.27 -0.68 -18.91
CA SER A 107 -31.75 -1.59 -19.96
C SER A 107 -32.75 -2.60 -19.43
N VAL A 108 -32.43 -3.27 -18.32
CA VAL A 108 -33.33 -4.26 -17.70
C VAL A 108 -34.67 -3.62 -17.32
N LEU A 109 -34.65 -2.49 -16.59
CA LEU A 109 -35.88 -1.83 -16.13
C LEU A 109 -36.71 -1.30 -17.29
N ARG A 110 -36.06 -0.66 -18.29
CA ARG A 110 -36.75 -0.12 -19.46
C ARG A 110 -37.45 -1.20 -20.27
N LEU A 111 -36.75 -2.29 -20.56
CA LEU A 111 -37.30 -3.40 -21.34
C LEU A 111 -38.40 -4.13 -20.58
N TRP A 112 -38.22 -4.37 -19.27
CA TRP A 112 -39.23 -5.04 -18.44
C TRP A 112 -40.49 -4.21 -18.25
N LEU A 113 -40.38 -2.89 -18.02
CA LEU A 113 -41.54 -2.00 -17.91
C LEU A 113 -42.35 -1.96 -19.20
N GLY A 114 -41.69 -2.00 -20.36
CA GLY A 114 -42.37 -2.10 -21.65
C GLY A 114 -43.13 -3.41 -21.83
N ASP A 115 -42.58 -4.52 -21.32
CA ASP A 115 -43.19 -5.86 -21.40
C ASP A 115 -44.29 -6.10 -20.36
N CYS A 116 -44.29 -5.32 -19.26
CA CYS A 116 -45.37 -5.36 -18.30
C CYS A 116 -46.68 -4.78 -18.84
N TYR A 117 -46.67 -3.93 -19.88
CA TYR A 117 -47.89 -3.30 -20.37
C TYR A 117 -48.88 -4.32 -20.98
N PRO A 118 -50.18 -4.31 -20.59
CA PRO A 118 -50.88 -3.31 -19.76
C PRO A 118 -50.93 -3.60 -18.25
N ASP A 119 -50.33 -4.68 -17.78
CA ASP A 119 -50.23 -5.02 -16.35
C ASP A 119 -49.32 -4.06 -15.57
N SER A 120 -49.49 -4.02 -14.24
CA SER A 120 -48.62 -3.23 -13.37
C SER A 120 -47.36 -4.02 -12.97
N PRO A 121 -46.18 -3.39 -12.96
CA PRO A 121 -44.94 -4.02 -12.52
C PRO A 121 -44.99 -4.36 -11.02
N ASN A 122 -44.30 -5.43 -10.64
CA ASN A 122 -44.18 -5.79 -9.23
C ASN A 122 -43.11 -4.93 -8.54
N LEU A 123 -43.51 -4.07 -7.60
CA LEU A 123 -42.59 -3.16 -6.92
C LEU A 123 -41.53 -3.86 -6.06
N ASP A 124 -41.84 -5.03 -5.49
CA ASP A 124 -40.89 -5.83 -4.70
C ASP A 124 -39.78 -6.40 -5.59
N ASP A 125 -40.11 -6.88 -6.80
CA ASP A 125 -39.11 -7.29 -7.80
C ASP A 125 -38.15 -6.15 -8.16
N MET A 126 -38.67 -4.93 -8.31
CA MET A 126 -37.85 -3.76 -8.63
C MET A 126 -36.91 -3.38 -7.48
N ILE A 127 -37.40 -3.43 -6.23
CA ILE A 127 -36.57 -3.17 -5.04
C ILE A 127 -35.45 -4.22 -4.94
N ARG A 128 -35.80 -5.51 -5.03
CA ARG A 128 -34.84 -6.62 -4.99
C ARG A 128 -33.80 -6.53 -6.11
N PHE A 129 -34.21 -6.15 -7.31
CA PHE A 129 -33.28 -5.95 -8.42
C PHE A 129 -32.29 -4.83 -8.15
N ASN A 130 -32.75 -3.68 -7.62
CA ASN A 130 -31.85 -2.59 -7.28
C ASN A 130 -30.85 -3.00 -6.18
N GLU A 131 -31.32 -3.69 -5.14
CA GLU A 131 -30.46 -4.22 -4.07
C GLU A 131 -29.40 -5.19 -4.62
N ALA A 132 -29.79 -6.12 -5.50
CA ALA A 132 -28.87 -7.08 -6.12
C ALA A 132 -27.83 -6.40 -7.03
N ILE A 133 -28.22 -5.35 -7.77
CA ILE A 133 -27.28 -4.55 -8.57
C ILE A 133 -26.34 -3.74 -7.68
N ASP A 134 -26.84 -3.09 -6.64
CA ASP A 134 -26.02 -2.29 -5.73
C ASP A 134 -25.01 -3.18 -4.98
N GLN A 135 -25.40 -4.41 -4.61
CA GLN A 135 -24.50 -5.44 -4.08
C GLN A 135 -23.41 -5.81 -5.08
N ALA A 136 -23.78 -6.11 -6.33
CA ALA A 136 -22.80 -6.43 -7.38
C ALA A 136 -21.81 -5.28 -7.61
N VAL A 137 -22.28 -4.03 -7.62
CA VAL A 137 -21.42 -2.84 -7.73
C VAL A 137 -20.46 -2.73 -6.55
N ALA A 138 -20.92 -2.93 -5.31
CA ALA A 138 -20.08 -2.84 -4.12
C ALA A 138 -18.97 -3.92 -4.10
N GLU A 139 -19.29 -5.14 -4.51
CA GLU A 139 -18.33 -6.23 -4.66
C GLU A 139 -17.29 -5.91 -5.75
N SER A 140 -17.76 -5.46 -6.92
CA SER A 140 -16.90 -5.11 -8.05
C SER A 140 -15.97 -3.95 -7.71
N VAL A 141 -16.46 -2.89 -7.07
CA VAL A 141 -15.65 -1.74 -6.62
C VAL A 141 -14.55 -2.20 -5.67
N SER A 142 -14.91 -3.01 -4.67
CA SER A 142 -13.95 -3.49 -3.68
C SER A 142 -12.84 -4.35 -4.30
N LEU A 143 -13.20 -5.26 -5.23
CA LEU A 143 -12.21 -6.10 -5.89
C LEU A 143 -11.38 -5.32 -6.90
N PHE A 144 -12.00 -4.43 -7.68
CA PHE A 144 -11.33 -3.60 -8.67
C PHE A 144 -10.22 -2.76 -8.01
N ASP A 145 -10.54 -2.09 -6.89
CA ASP A 145 -9.58 -1.28 -6.13
C ASP A 145 -8.41 -2.14 -5.62
N ALA A 146 -8.71 -3.30 -5.03
CA ALA A 146 -7.69 -4.24 -4.57
C ALA A 146 -6.76 -4.72 -5.71
N GLN A 147 -7.31 -4.98 -6.90
CA GLN A 147 -6.54 -5.43 -8.07
C GLN A 147 -5.66 -4.32 -8.64
N VAL A 148 -6.18 -3.09 -8.75
CA VAL A 148 -5.40 -1.94 -9.20
C VAL A 148 -4.25 -1.65 -8.25
N GLU A 149 -4.52 -1.65 -6.93
CA GLU A 149 -3.47 -1.46 -5.92
C GLU A 149 -2.45 -2.61 -5.95
N GLN A 150 -2.87 -3.86 -6.10
CA GLN A 150 -1.95 -4.99 -6.23
C GLN A 150 -1.05 -4.85 -7.47
N ALA A 151 -1.63 -4.55 -8.64
CA ALA A 151 -0.88 -4.37 -9.88
C ALA A 151 0.12 -3.21 -9.78
N ARG A 152 -0.30 -2.10 -9.17
CA ARG A 152 0.57 -0.95 -8.87
C ARG A 152 1.74 -1.35 -7.98
N ASN A 153 1.48 -2.10 -6.92
CA ASN A 153 2.53 -2.53 -5.99
C ASN A 153 3.52 -3.51 -6.65
N LEU A 154 3.04 -4.43 -7.50
CA LEU A 154 3.89 -5.33 -8.28
C LEU A 154 4.78 -4.56 -9.27
N LEU A 155 4.23 -3.57 -9.97
CA LEU A 155 4.99 -2.73 -10.91
C LEU A 155 6.10 -1.97 -10.18
N LEU A 156 5.78 -1.37 -9.03
CA LEU A 156 6.77 -0.65 -8.21
C LEU A 156 7.85 -1.60 -7.67
N GLY A 157 7.49 -2.83 -7.29
CA GLY A 157 8.45 -3.86 -6.88
C GLY A 157 9.40 -4.27 -8.01
N MET A 158 8.88 -4.49 -9.23
CA MET A 158 9.66 -4.85 -10.41
C MET A 158 10.61 -3.73 -10.83
N LEU A 159 10.13 -2.48 -10.90
CA LEU A 159 10.98 -1.32 -11.19
C LEU A 159 12.11 -1.19 -10.16
N GLY A 160 11.81 -1.42 -8.87
CA GLY A 160 12.80 -1.46 -7.79
C GLY A 160 13.95 -2.43 -8.09
N HIS A 161 13.60 -3.66 -8.48
CA HIS A 161 14.55 -4.71 -8.83
C HIS A 161 15.37 -4.35 -10.09
N ASP A 162 14.71 -3.94 -11.16
CA ASP A 162 15.35 -3.74 -12.46
C ASP A 162 16.21 -2.47 -12.52
N MET A 163 15.93 -1.48 -11.66
CA MET A 163 16.80 -0.31 -11.49
C MET A 163 18.03 -0.59 -10.61
N ARG A 164 18.02 -1.63 -9.77
CA ARG A 164 19.14 -1.96 -8.88
C ARG A 164 20.41 -2.34 -9.65
N SER A 165 20.27 -3.20 -10.66
CA SER A 165 21.41 -3.69 -11.46
C SER A 165 22.19 -2.60 -12.24
N PRO A 166 21.53 -1.72 -13.03
CA PRO A 166 22.23 -0.62 -13.70
C PRO A 166 22.84 0.37 -12.70
N LEU A 167 22.19 0.58 -11.55
CA LEU A 167 22.70 1.42 -10.49
C LEU A 167 23.97 0.84 -9.85
N GLN A 168 23.99 -0.47 -9.58
CA GLN A 168 25.19 -1.17 -9.09
C GLN A 168 26.35 -1.05 -10.07
N THR A 169 26.08 -1.10 -11.38
CA THR A 169 27.11 -0.91 -12.41
C THR A 169 27.68 0.53 -12.40
N ILE A 170 26.82 1.54 -12.25
CA ILE A 170 27.26 2.94 -12.08
C ILE A 170 28.13 3.08 -10.83
N LEU A 171 27.70 2.51 -9.70
CA LEU A 171 28.44 2.54 -8.44
C LEU A 171 29.81 1.87 -8.53
N ALA A 172 29.88 0.68 -9.14
CA ALA A 172 31.14 -0.04 -9.34
C ALA A 172 32.10 0.76 -10.24
N THR A 173 31.58 1.35 -11.32
CA THR A 173 32.38 2.15 -12.26
C THR A 173 32.91 3.43 -11.61
N ALA A 174 32.07 4.11 -10.83
CA ALA A 174 32.48 5.29 -10.07
C ALA A 174 33.53 4.92 -9.01
N SER A 175 33.34 3.82 -8.28
CA SER A 175 34.33 3.33 -7.29
C SER A 175 35.67 2.99 -7.93
N TYR A 176 35.64 2.36 -9.11
CA TYR A 176 36.83 2.09 -9.91
C TYR A 176 37.55 3.38 -10.35
N LEU A 177 36.80 4.38 -10.86
CA LEU A 177 37.37 5.67 -11.26
C LEU A 177 37.98 6.45 -10.08
N ALA A 178 37.36 6.38 -8.89
CA ALA A 178 37.92 6.96 -7.68
C ALA A 178 39.22 6.26 -7.26
N ALA A 179 39.27 4.92 -7.35
CA ALA A 179 40.44 4.12 -6.99
C ALA A 179 41.62 4.32 -7.95
N LEU A 180 41.35 4.57 -9.25
CA LEU A 180 42.38 4.89 -10.24
C LEU A 180 43.11 6.22 -9.97
N ASN A 181 42.58 7.05 -9.07
CA ASN A 181 43.15 8.34 -8.70
C ASN A 181 43.47 9.20 -9.95
N ALA A 182 42.57 9.17 -10.94
CA ALA A 182 42.73 9.72 -12.29
C ALA A 182 42.68 11.27 -12.34
N GLY A 183 43.19 11.93 -11.30
CA GLY A 183 43.07 13.35 -11.02
C GLY A 183 42.04 13.65 -9.93
N GLU A 184 42.30 14.69 -9.15
CA GLU A 184 41.47 15.13 -8.02
C GLU A 184 40.01 15.38 -8.44
N LYS A 185 39.80 16.10 -9.56
CA LYS A 185 38.46 16.38 -10.09
C LYS A 185 37.69 15.13 -10.52
N VAL A 186 38.38 14.11 -11.04
CA VAL A 186 37.74 12.84 -11.46
C VAL A 186 37.35 12.02 -10.23
N SER A 187 38.23 11.98 -9.23
CA SER A 187 37.97 11.29 -7.95
C SER A 187 36.85 11.95 -7.17
N GLU A 188 36.76 13.29 -7.17
CA GLU A 188 35.66 14.03 -6.56
C GLU A 188 34.32 13.76 -7.27
N ALA A 189 34.30 13.81 -8.61
CA ALA A 189 33.12 13.50 -9.40
C ALA A 189 32.65 12.05 -9.21
N ALA A 190 33.59 11.10 -9.18
CA ALA A 190 33.32 9.70 -8.86
C ALA A 190 32.75 9.54 -7.44
N GLY A 191 33.31 10.21 -6.45
CA GLY A 191 32.78 10.24 -5.08
C GLY A 191 31.35 10.76 -5.02
N ARG A 192 31.00 11.79 -5.80
CA ARG A 192 29.62 12.29 -5.92
C ARG A 192 28.67 11.27 -6.54
N LEU A 193 29.11 10.55 -7.58
CA LEU A 193 28.34 9.46 -8.19
C LEU A 193 28.09 8.31 -7.21
N ILE A 194 29.11 7.92 -6.44
CA ILE A 194 28.98 6.87 -5.41
C ILE A 194 27.92 7.26 -4.39
N ARG A 195 28.01 8.47 -3.80
CA ARG A 195 27.03 8.94 -2.81
C ARG A 195 25.60 9.00 -3.36
N SER A 196 25.45 9.47 -4.61
CA SER A 196 24.15 9.54 -5.27
C SER A 196 23.59 8.13 -5.55
N GLY A 197 24.46 7.19 -5.95
CA GLY A 197 24.07 5.82 -6.22
C GLY A 197 23.65 5.05 -4.97
N VAL A 198 24.37 5.22 -3.86
CA VAL A 198 23.99 4.63 -2.56
C VAL A 198 22.63 5.16 -2.11
N SER A 199 22.41 6.48 -2.26
CA SER A 199 21.11 7.10 -1.93
C SER A 199 19.97 6.54 -2.79
N MET A 200 20.19 6.37 -4.09
CA MET A 200 19.19 5.75 -4.98
C MET A 200 18.93 4.29 -4.62
N ASN A 201 19.96 3.52 -4.24
CA ASN A 201 19.80 2.11 -3.90
C ASN A 201 18.94 1.94 -2.64
N SER A 202 19.19 2.76 -1.62
CA SER A 202 18.36 2.81 -0.40
C SER A 202 16.90 3.17 -0.72
N LEU A 203 16.65 4.12 -1.62
CA LEU A 203 15.28 4.46 -2.04
C LEU A 203 14.58 3.29 -2.77
N LEU A 204 15.31 2.54 -3.59
CA LEU A 204 14.77 1.36 -4.28
C LEU A 204 14.49 0.22 -3.30
N GLU A 205 15.36 0.02 -2.31
CA GLU A 205 15.16 -0.98 -1.24
C GLU A 205 13.94 -0.63 -0.38
N ASP A 206 13.82 0.62 0.08
CA ASP A 206 12.65 1.10 0.82
C ASP A 206 11.36 0.93 0.00
N LEU A 207 11.41 1.16 -1.31
CA LEU A 207 10.29 0.93 -2.21
C LEU A 207 9.93 -0.56 -2.32
N CYS A 208 10.92 -1.45 -2.46
CA CYS A 208 10.70 -2.89 -2.49
C CYS A 208 10.10 -3.40 -1.16
N ASP A 209 10.63 -2.96 -0.02
CA ASP A 209 10.13 -3.31 1.31
C ASP A 209 8.71 -2.78 1.53
N PHE A 210 8.43 -1.53 1.13
CA PHE A 210 7.08 -0.97 1.14
C PHE A 210 6.11 -1.83 0.32
N ASN A 211 6.48 -2.22 -0.90
CA ASN A 211 5.61 -3.08 -1.73
C ASN A 211 5.38 -4.46 -1.10
N ARG A 212 6.40 -5.09 -0.52
CA ARG A 212 6.24 -6.36 0.20
C ARG A 212 5.24 -6.26 1.34
N THR A 213 5.35 -5.20 2.15
CA THR A 213 4.43 -4.98 3.28
C THR A 213 2.99 -4.75 2.79
N ARG A 214 2.80 -4.01 1.68
CA ARG A 214 1.48 -3.83 1.04
C ARG A 214 0.88 -5.12 0.49
N LEU A 215 1.71 -6.06 0.05
CA LEU A 215 1.29 -7.40 -0.38
C LEU A 215 1.05 -8.36 0.81
N GLY A 216 1.17 -7.89 2.06
CA GLY A 216 0.97 -8.71 3.26
C GLY A 216 2.14 -9.67 3.58
N LEU A 217 3.25 -9.59 2.84
CA LEU A 217 4.42 -10.45 3.03
C LEU A 217 5.33 -9.99 4.17
N GLY A 218 5.10 -8.78 4.71
CA GLY A 218 5.95 -8.16 5.73
C GLY A 218 7.40 -7.94 5.28
N ILE A 219 8.23 -7.47 6.21
CA ILE A 219 9.68 -7.36 6.02
C ILE A 219 10.30 -8.75 6.18
N ASN A 220 11.20 -9.10 5.26
CA ASN A 220 12.00 -10.32 5.41
C ASN A 220 13.10 -10.08 6.45
N VAL A 221 13.08 -10.87 7.51
CA VAL A 221 14.02 -10.85 8.64
C VAL A 221 14.70 -12.21 8.69
N ILE A 222 16.02 -12.22 8.79
CA ILE A 222 16.83 -13.43 8.98
C ILE A 222 17.51 -13.28 10.35
N PRO A 223 16.91 -13.78 11.44
CA PRO A 223 17.47 -13.62 12.77
C PRO A 223 18.79 -14.38 12.93
N ASP A 224 19.76 -13.74 13.57
CA ASP A 224 21.05 -14.32 13.94
C ASP A 224 21.50 -13.81 15.32
N GLU A 225 22.51 -14.43 15.92
CA GLU A 225 23.12 -13.92 17.16
C GLU A 225 23.79 -12.56 16.90
N VAL A 226 23.29 -11.52 17.56
CA VAL A 226 23.73 -10.13 17.37
C VAL A 226 24.04 -9.49 18.72
N ASP A 227 25.17 -8.80 18.78
CA ASP A 227 25.45 -7.81 19.82
C ASP A 227 25.11 -6.41 19.27
N LEU A 228 24.06 -5.79 19.80
CA LEU A 228 23.66 -4.45 19.36
C LEU A 228 24.66 -3.37 19.72
N THR A 229 25.64 -3.66 20.59
CA THR A 229 26.75 -2.76 20.86
C THR A 229 27.49 -2.42 19.57
N ASP A 230 27.89 -3.45 18.83
CA ASP A 230 28.69 -3.30 17.61
C ASP A 230 27.85 -2.67 16.50
N VAL A 231 26.62 -3.15 16.30
CA VAL A 231 25.71 -2.64 15.27
C VAL A 231 25.42 -1.15 15.44
N VAL A 232 25.13 -0.71 16.67
CA VAL A 232 24.76 0.69 16.93
C VAL A 232 26.01 1.58 16.88
N ALA A 233 27.15 1.10 17.38
CA ALA A 233 28.41 1.84 17.31
C ALA A 233 28.82 2.11 15.85
N ASP A 234 28.80 1.09 15.00
CA ASP A 234 29.16 1.20 13.57
C ASP A 234 28.27 2.23 12.85
N VAL A 235 26.95 2.19 13.08
CA VAL A 235 26.02 3.16 12.48
C VAL A 235 26.30 4.57 12.95
N VAL A 236 26.46 4.76 14.26
CA VAL A 236 26.70 6.09 14.83
C VAL A 236 28.02 6.66 14.33
N GLU A 237 29.09 5.86 14.21
CA GLU A 237 30.37 6.31 13.65
C GLU A 237 30.24 6.73 12.19
N GLN A 238 29.56 5.94 11.36
CA GLN A 238 29.30 6.30 9.97
C GLN A 238 28.52 7.60 9.84
N LEU A 239 27.49 7.80 10.67
CA LEU A 239 26.67 9.01 10.66
C LEU A 239 27.44 10.24 11.19
N ARG A 240 28.30 10.07 12.20
CA ARG A 240 29.21 11.15 12.65
C ARG A 240 30.16 11.58 11.54
N ALA A 241 30.73 10.62 10.80
CA ALA A 241 31.60 10.91 9.66
C ALA A 241 30.86 11.62 8.51
N ALA A 242 29.60 11.25 8.27
CA ALA A 242 28.76 11.88 7.24
C ALA A 242 28.23 13.27 7.64
N HIS A 243 28.12 13.55 8.95
CA HIS A 243 27.57 14.78 9.50
C HIS A 243 28.51 15.39 10.56
N PRO A 244 29.73 15.82 10.18
CA PRO A 244 30.75 16.29 11.13
C PRO A 244 30.32 17.52 11.94
N ASP A 245 29.43 18.34 11.38
CA ASP A 245 28.89 19.54 12.04
C ASP A 245 27.73 19.25 13.00
N ARG A 246 27.39 17.96 13.22
CA ARG A 246 26.25 17.54 14.05
C ARG A 246 26.72 16.59 15.15
N GLY A 247 26.35 16.91 16.39
CA GLY A 247 26.59 16.03 17.53
C GLY A 247 25.70 14.78 17.49
N ILE A 248 26.29 13.61 17.72
CA ILE A 248 25.57 12.36 17.94
C ILE A 248 26.17 11.69 19.16
N ASP A 249 25.40 11.55 20.23
CA ASP A 249 25.80 10.94 21.49
C ASP A 249 25.25 9.52 21.57
N LEU A 250 26.08 8.56 22.00
CA LEU A 250 25.71 7.15 22.11
C LEU A 250 25.88 6.68 23.56
N GLN A 251 24.85 6.04 24.09
CA GLN A 251 24.87 5.39 25.40
C GLN A 251 24.32 3.98 25.29
N ILE A 252 25.03 3.00 25.83
CA ILE A 252 24.64 1.59 25.83
C ILE A 252 24.74 1.07 27.26
N LEU A 253 23.65 0.47 27.75
CA LEU A 253 23.48 0.05 29.14
C LEU A 253 22.86 -1.35 29.21
N GLY A 254 23.40 -2.20 30.08
CA GLY A 254 22.88 -3.56 30.30
C GLY A 254 23.30 -4.57 29.23
N ASN A 255 22.58 -5.69 29.16
CA ASN A 255 22.86 -6.76 28.19
C ASN A 255 22.07 -6.50 26.91
N VAL A 256 22.76 -6.24 25.80
CA VAL A 256 22.16 -5.94 24.50
C VAL A 256 22.44 -7.01 23.43
N LYS A 257 22.84 -8.22 23.86
CA LYS A 257 22.99 -9.40 22.99
C LYS A 257 21.68 -10.15 22.85
N GLY A 258 21.38 -10.70 21.68
CA GLY A 258 20.22 -11.57 21.46
C GLY A 258 20.09 -12.01 20.01
N VAL A 259 18.90 -12.46 19.60
CA VAL A 259 18.67 -13.04 18.26
C VAL A 259 17.74 -12.15 17.45
N TRP A 260 18.30 -11.42 16.48
CA TRP A 260 17.58 -10.51 15.58
C TRP A 260 18.33 -10.40 14.25
N ASP A 261 17.75 -9.73 13.26
CA ASP A 261 18.46 -9.40 12.02
C ASP A 261 19.22 -8.08 12.20
N GLY A 262 20.53 -8.18 12.40
CA GLY A 262 21.41 -7.04 12.64
C GLY A 262 21.38 -5.99 11.51
N GLY A 263 21.28 -6.43 10.25
CA GLY A 263 21.20 -5.53 9.09
C GLY A 263 19.90 -4.74 9.06
N ARG A 264 18.77 -5.37 9.41
CA ARG A 264 17.48 -4.67 9.53
C ARG A 264 17.47 -3.72 10.73
N LEU A 265 18.09 -4.08 11.85
CA LEU A 265 18.21 -3.16 12.99
C LEU A 265 19.14 -1.98 12.68
N GLN A 266 20.20 -2.19 11.90
CA GLN A 266 21.03 -1.11 11.35
C GLN A 266 20.19 -0.10 10.56
N GLN A 267 19.26 -0.58 9.74
CA GLN A 267 18.34 0.24 8.95
C GLN A 267 17.37 1.04 9.84
N VAL A 268 16.84 0.44 10.92
CA VAL A 268 16.02 1.14 11.92
C VAL A 268 16.80 2.31 12.52
N ILE A 269 18.00 2.06 13.05
CA ILE A 269 18.82 3.09 13.71
C ILE A 269 19.14 4.21 12.73
N THR A 270 19.56 3.87 11.51
CA THR A 270 19.88 4.84 10.45
C THR A 270 18.68 5.73 10.14
N ASN A 271 17.48 5.16 9.96
CA ASN A 271 16.27 5.91 9.67
C ASN A 271 15.88 6.86 10.80
N LEU A 272 15.98 6.41 12.06
CA LEU A 272 15.64 7.24 13.22
C LEU A 272 16.65 8.36 13.44
N VAL A 273 17.95 8.08 13.34
CA VAL A 273 19.00 9.10 13.53
C VAL A 273 19.00 10.12 12.39
N LEU A 274 18.83 9.69 11.13
CA LEU A 274 18.71 10.64 10.02
C LEU A 274 17.44 11.50 10.13
N ASN A 275 16.35 10.97 10.67
CA ASN A 275 15.15 11.74 10.98
C ASN A 275 15.45 12.80 12.06
N ALA A 276 16.04 12.38 13.17
CA ALA A 276 16.46 13.23 14.27
C ALA A 276 17.43 14.34 13.83
N LEU A 277 18.41 14.02 12.97
CA LEU A 277 19.32 15.01 12.40
C LEU A 277 18.57 16.00 11.50
N ARG A 278 17.61 15.53 10.69
CA ARG A 278 16.88 16.39 9.75
C ARG A 278 15.95 17.39 10.44
N TYR A 279 15.26 16.95 11.48
CA TYR A 279 14.21 17.74 12.15
C TYR A 279 14.65 18.32 13.50
N GLY A 280 15.76 17.84 14.03
CA GLY A 280 16.32 18.36 15.28
C GLY A 280 17.01 19.70 15.11
N ALA A 281 17.13 20.42 16.23
CA ALA A 281 17.87 21.66 16.34
C ALA A 281 19.34 21.42 15.90
N PRO A 282 19.89 22.26 15.01
CA PRO A 282 21.21 22.04 14.43
C PRO A 282 22.35 22.14 15.46
N ASP A 283 22.15 22.90 16.53
CA ASP A 283 23.10 23.16 17.63
C ASP A 283 23.01 22.15 18.78
N LYS A 284 22.11 21.16 18.70
CA LYS A 284 21.92 20.13 19.73
C LYS A 284 22.29 18.76 19.19
N SER A 285 22.90 17.95 20.06
CA SER A 285 23.22 16.56 19.74
C SER A 285 21.96 15.71 19.63
N VAL A 286 21.98 14.73 18.72
CA VAL A 286 21.05 13.60 18.71
C VAL A 286 21.55 12.57 19.70
N CYS A 287 20.69 12.09 20.60
CA CYS A 287 21.06 11.08 21.59
C CYS A 287 20.49 9.72 21.20
N VAL A 288 21.37 8.71 21.09
CA VAL A 288 21.03 7.31 20.83
C VAL A 288 21.29 6.54 22.11
N ILE A 289 20.25 5.93 22.68
CA ILE A 289 20.32 5.19 23.94
C ILE A 289 19.84 3.76 23.67
N VAL A 290 20.65 2.78 24.07
CA VAL A 290 20.27 1.37 24.03
C VAL A 290 20.32 0.81 25.44
N THR A 291 19.19 0.32 25.92
CA THR A 291 19.09 -0.34 27.23
C THR A 291 18.56 -1.75 27.04
N GLY A 292 19.23 -2.74 27.62
CA GLY A 292 18.75 -4.13 27.60
C GLY A 292 18.67 -4.73 28.98
N ASP A 293 17.55 -5.42 29.24
CA ASP A 293 17.34 -6.28 30.41
C ASP A 293 17.08 -7.73 29.95
N ASP A 294 16.66 -8.61 30.88
CA ASP A 294 16.40 -10.02 30.58
C ASP A 294 15.14 -10.26 29.73
N ALA A 295 14.24 -9.27 29.59
CA ALA A 295 12.97 -9.39 28.90
C ALA A 295 12.97 -8.74 27.51
N GLU A 296 13.52 -7.52 27.38
CA GLU A 296 13.51 -6.77 26.14
C GLU A 296 14.76 -5.90 25.95
N ILE A 297 14.99 -5.49 24.70
CA ILE A 297 15.87 -4.37 24.37
C ILE A 297 15.02 -3.17 24.02
N ARG A 298 15.44 -2.01 24.53
CA ARG A 298 14.88 -0.71 24.17
C ARG A 298 15.96 0.13 23.51
N LEU A 299 15.70 0.53 22.27
CA LEU A 299 16.48 1.49 21.50
C LEU A 299 15.70 2.80 21.46
N GLU A 300 16.33 3.90 21.85
CA GLU A 300 15.72 5.22 21.88
C GLU A 300 16.58 6.23 21.13
N VAL A 301 15.96 7.00 20.23
CA VAL A 301 16.61 8.10 19.51
C VAL A 301 15.89 9.39 19.88
N ARG A 302 16.62 10.34 20.47
CA ARG A 302 16.10 11.63 20.93
C ARG A 302 16.76 12.80 20.21
N ASN A 303 15.97 13.84 19.93
CA ASN A 303 16.48 15.12 19.47
C ASN A 303 15.67 16.28 20.05
N SER A 304 16.32 17.40 20.33
CA SER A 304 15.63 18.66 20.56
C SER A 304 15.15 19.24 19.24
N GLY A 305 14.02 19.94 19.22
CA GLY A 305 13.47 20.54 18.00
C GLY A 305 12.04 21.05 18.21
N PRO A 306 11.40 21.59 17.16
CA PRO A 306 10.00 21.98 17.23
C PRO A 306 9.12 20.80 17.63
N ALA A 307 8.19 21.04 18.55
CA ALA A 307 7.20 20.04 18.95
C ALA A 307 6.38 19.59 17.74
N ILE A 308 6.19 18.28 17.62
CA ILE A 308 5.34 17.69 16.60
C ILE A 308 3.89 17.75 17.10
N ASP A 309 2.97 18.27 16.28
CA ASP A 309 1.56 18.32 16.65
C ASP A 309 0.95 16.91 16.74
N ARG A 310 -0.13 16.80 17.52
CA ARG A 310 -0.76 15.51 17.82
C ARG A 310 -1.25 14.76 16.59
N LEU A 311 -1.85 15.46 15.61
CA LEU A 311 -2.38 14.83 14.41
C LEU A 311 -1.24 14.29 13.54
N THR A 312 -0.10 14.99 13.52
CA THR A 312 1.12 14.47 12.90
C THR A 312 1.65 13.24 13.63
N LEU A 313 1.75 13.25 14.97
CA LEU A 313 2.25 12.10 15.73
C LEU A 313 1.43 10.82 15.48
N GLU A 314 0.11 10.95 15.36
CA GLU A 314 -0.79 9.83 15.07
C GLU A 314 -0.54 9.19 13.68
N ARG A 315 0.09 9.93 12.76
CA ARG A 315 0.31 9.53 11.37
C ARG A 315 1.77 9.48 10.94
N ILE A 316 2.71 9.73 11.86
CA ILE A 316 4.13 9.90 11.52
C ILE A 316 4.78 8.62 10.98
N PHE A 317 4.17 7.47 11.27
CA PHE A 317 4.57 6.18 10.75
C PHE A 317 3.76 5.76 9.51
N ASP A 318 2.81 6.57 9.03
CA ASP A 318 2.09 6.29 7.79
C ASP A 318 3.06 6.37 6.59
N PRO A 319 2.96 5.46 5.62
CA PRO A 319 3.84 5.47 4.46
C PRO A 319 3.56 6.66 3.54
N LEU A 320 4.62 7.20 2.92
CA LEU A 320 4.58 8.34 2.00
C LEU A 320 4.06 9.63 2.64
N TRP A 321 3.88 9.65 3.96
CA TRP A 321 3.42 10.81 4.69
C TRP A 321 4.57 11.83 4.87
N ARG A 322 4.27 13.10 4.61
CA ARG A 322 5.18 14.23 4.84
C ARG A 322 4.39 15.34 5.51
N GLY A 323 5.01 16.02 6.49
CA GLY A 323 4.38 17.11 7.21
C GLY A 323 3.98 18.29 6.29
N PRO A 324 2.97 19.09 6.68
CA PRO A 324 2.34 20.10 5.83
C PRO A 324 3.27 21.21 5.31
N ASP A 325 4.43 21.44 5.92
CA ASP A 325 5.38 22.51 5.57
C ASP A 325 6.45 22.12 4.50
N GLN A 326 6.26 21.01 3.77
CA GLN A 326 7.33 20.41 2.95
C GLN A 326 7.26 20.66 1.44
N THR A 327 6.47 21.63 0.96
CA THR A 327 6.39 21.93 -0.49
C THR A 327 7.66 22.57 -1.05
N ASN A 328 8.61 23.03 -0.22
CA ASN A 328 9.67 23.93 -0.68
C ASN A 328 11.12 23.61 -0.25
N ARG A 329 11.45 22.36 0.08
CA ARG A 329 12.85 21.97 0.30
C ARG A 329 13.17 20.70 -0.48
N HIS A 330 14.30 20.70 -1.18
CA HIS A 330 14.91 19.58 -1.91
C HIS A 330 15.30 18.41 -0.98
N SER A 331 14.38 17.97 -0.11
CA SER A 331 14.59 16.88 0.81
C SER A 331 14.37 15.55 0.08
N ALA A 332 15.49 14.94 -0.31
CA ALA A 332 15.54 13.58 -0.80
C ALA A 332 15.08 12.61 0.30
N GLY A 333 13.95 11.94 0.08
CA GLY A 333 13.41 10.89 0.93
C GLY A 333 11.92 10.67 0.65
N LEU A 334 11.50 9.46 0.27
CA LEU A 334 10.11 9.16 -0.13
C LEU A 334 9.08 9.26 1.01
N GLY A 335 9.48 9.59 2.24
CA GLY A 335 8.61 9.52 3.41
C GLY A 335 8.37 8.08 3.88
N LEU A 336 9.31 7.17 3.59
CA LEU A 336 9.22 5.75 3.94
C LEU A 336 10.05 5.38 5.18
N GLY A 337 11.10 6.13 5.53
CA GLY A 337 12.05 5.70 6.57
C GLY A 337 11.42 5.34 7.93
N LEU A 338 10.51 6.17 8.46
CA LEU A 338 9.81 5.87 9.73
C LEU A 338 8.82 4.70 9.60
N TYR A 339 8.12 4.60 8.46
CA TYR A 339 7.26 3.46 8.16
C TYR A 339 8.06 2.16 8.12
N ILE A 340 9.19 2.14 7.41
CA ILE A 340 10.08 0.97 7.31
C ILE A 340 10.66 0.60 8.69
N ALA A 341 11.07 1.58 9.50
CA ALA A 341 11.52 1.32 10.87
C ALA A 341 10.41 0.67 11.73
N SER A 342 9.16 1.12 11.59
CA SER A 342 8.00 0.49 12.22
C SER A 342 7.77 -0.95 11.74
N GLU A 343 7.81 -1.20 10.44
CA GLU A 343 7.58 -2.54 9.88
C GLU A 343 8.71 -3.52 10.24
N ILE A 344 9.96 -3.06 10.31
CA ILE A 344 11.09 -3.85 10.80
C ILE A 344 10.89 -4.21 12.28
N ALA A 345 10.50 -3.24 13.13
CA ALA A 345 10.24 -3.52 14.54
C ALA A 345 9.14 -4.58 14.70
N LYS A 346 8.03 -4.45 13.96
CA LYS A 346 6.94 -5.44 13.94
C LYS A 346 7.40 -6.82 13.46
N ALA A 347 8.25 -6.88 12.45
CA ALA A 347 8.79 -8.15 11.93
C ALA A 347 9.69 -8.87 12.94
N HIS A 348 10.25 -8.13 13.93
CA HIS A 348 10.94 -8.68 15.10
C HIS A 348 10.02 -8.86 16.32
N HIS A 349 8.69 -8.87 16.14
CA HIS A 349 7.68 -8.94 17.20
C HIS A 349 7.72 -7.77 18.20
N GLY A 350 8.40 -6.69 17.82
CA GLY A 350 8.56 -5.48 18.61
C GLY A 350 7.54 -4.39 18.29
N SER A 351 7.82 -3.20 18.79
CA SER A 351 7.02 -2.01 18.51
C SER A 351 7.89 -0.76 18.43
N ILE A 352 7.39 0.26 17.74
CA ILE A 352 7.95 1.60 17.76
C ILE A 352 6.90 2.60 18.25
N LYS A 353 7.32 3.58 19.05
CA LYS A 353 6.48 4.69 19.52
C LYS A 353 7.23 6.00 19.36
N ALA A 354 6.49 7.06 19.04
CA ALA A 354 7.01 8.42 19.04
C ALA A 354 6.33 9.24 20.13
N ARG A 355 7.11 10.09 20.80
CA ARG A 355 6.60 11.17 21.65
C ARG A 355 7.31 12.47 21.26
N SER A 356 6.60 13.58 21.34
CA SER A 356 7.18 14.90 21.09
C SER A 356 6.52 15.91 22.01
N ASP A 357 7.35 16.72 22.66
CA ASP A 357 6.94 17.86 23.46
C ASP A 357 7.76 19.11 23.08
N GLN A 358 7.66 20.18 23.87
CA GLN A 358 8.38 21.43 23.59
C GLN A 358 9.90 21.34 23.76
N ALA A 359 10.41 20.30 24.42
CA ALA A 359 11.83 20.12 24.71
C ALA A 359 12.48 19.09 23.78
N GLU A 360 11.83 17.95 23.57
CA GLU A 360 12.38 16.85 22.77
C GLU A 360 11.34 16.09 21.96
N THR A 361 11.82 15.48 20.88
CA THR A 361 11.17 14.38 20.19
C THR A 361 11.96 13.11 20.46
N SER A 362 11.26 12.02 20.77
CA SER A 362 11.86 10.71 21.01
C SER A 362 11.12 9.62 20.25
N PHE A 363 11.89 8.75 19.61
CA PHE A 363 11.46 7.51 19.00
C PHE A 363 11.98 6.34 19.82
N GLU A 364 11.08 5.54 20.38
CA GLU A 364 11.40 4.36 21.21
C GLU A 364 11.01 3.09 20.45
N VAL A 365 11.99 2.23 20.19
CA VAL A 365 11.83 0.88 19.64
C VAL A 365 12.00 -0.12 20.77
N ARG A 366 11.06 -1.05 20.90
CA ARG A 366 11.13 -2.18 21.83
C ARG A 366 11.22 -3.47 21.06
N LEU A 367 12.21 -4.29 21.40
CA LEU A 367 12.46 -5.59 20.78
C LEU A 367 12.40 -6.66 21.87
N PRO A 368 11.42 -7.57 21.84
CA PRO A 368 11.38 -8.67 22.78
C PRO A 368 12.57 -9.60 22.53
N ARG A 369 13.10 -10.20 23.61
CA ARG A 369 14.03 -11.32 23.48
C ARG A 369 13.23 -12.56 23.06
N PRO A 370 13.59 -13.22 21.95
CA PRO A 370 12.96 -14.49 21.59
C PRO A 370 13.23 -15.51 22.70
N LEU A 371 12.18 -16.27 23.04
CA LEU A 371 12.21 -17.33 24.06
C LEU A 371 13.08 -18.51 23.65
#